data_AF-A0A853FV81-F1
#
_entry.id   AF-A0A853FV81-F1
#
_cell.length_a   1.000
_cell.length_b   1.000
_cell.length_c   1.000
_cell.angle_alpha   90.00
_cell.angle_beta   90.00
_cell.angle_gamma   90.00
#
_symmetry.space_group_name_H-M   'P 1'
#
loop_
_entity.id
_entity.type
_entity.pdbx_description
1 polymer ?
#
loop_
_entity_poly.entity_id
_entity_poly.type
_entity_poly.pdbx_seq_one_letter_code
_entity_poly.pdbx_strand_id
1 'polypeptide(L)'
;MQSNFDWRDAKEPHGSLPRPNRHLTALAQDVARLAQPLLPAGSDLILGLEATTDGQIHLLWWRQRDFKRIATISATPEAFCPADSDEGAMQEAAAALLDYLAGRWPSPPEALGVVTDGTGVAFAPDHPAPSAAGWLLRHATGESTLAMILDLDPIASCGLLTGAKSGRTFH
;
A
#
# COMPACT_ATOMS: atom_id res chain seq x y z
N MET A 1 36.02 -16.01 33.75
CA MET A 1 35.86 -16.23 32.30
C MET A 1 34.51 -15.63 31.92
N GLN A 2 34.53 -14.44 31.31
CA GLN A 2 33.35 -13.70 30.88
C GLN A 2 32.93 -14.24 29.51
N SER A 3 31.70 -14.75 29.39
CA SER A 3 31.08 -15.04 28.11
C SER A 3 30.45 -13.74 27.62
N ASN A 4 31.06 -13.13 26.61
CA ASN A 4 30.50 -12.00 25.89
C ASN A 4 29.32 -12.51 25.06
N PHE A 5 28.11 -12.16 25.50
CA PHE A 5 26.92 -12.26 24.69
C PHE A 5 26.97 -11.16 23.63
N ASP A 6 27.28 -11.52 22.39
CA ASP A 6 27.38 -10.61 21.25
C ASP A 6 26.04 -10.54 20.52
N TRP A 7 25.41 -9.37 20.53
CA TRP A 7 24.09 -9.11 19.91
C TRP A 7 24.20 -8.76 18.42
N ARG A 8 25.40 -8.80 17.83
CA ARG A 8 25.66 -8.29 16.47
C ARG A 8 25.40 -9.26 15.32
N ASP A 9 24.82 -10.43 15.58
CA ASP A 9 24.66 -11.50 14.58
C ASP A 9 23.21 -11.88 14.22
N ALA A 10 22.24 -10.98 14.42
CA ALA A 10 20.92 -11.13 13.82
C ALA A 10 20.91 -10.59 12.36
N LYS A 11 21.71 -11.20 11.48
CA LYS A 11 21.64 -10.96 10.02
C LYS A 11 20.62 -11.91 9.36
N GLU A 12 19.35 -11.54 9.47
CA GLU A 12 18.32 -11.45 8.40
C GLU A 12 18.20 -12.50 7.25
N PRO A 13 16.95 -12.76 6.76
CA PRO A 13 16.26 -11.75 5.96
C PRO A 13 14.84 -11.44 6.42
N HIS A 14 14.55 -10.14 6.58
CA HIS A 14 13.21 -9.62 6.31
C HIS A 14 12.76 -10.21 4.96
N GLY A 15 11.54 -10.77 4.93
CA GLY A 15 11.00 -11.49 3.77
C GLY A 15 11.30 -10.72 2.48
N SER A 16 12.02 -11.37 1.56
CA SER A 16 12.42 -10.75 0.29
C SER A 16 11.18 -10.17 -0.38
N LEU A 17 11.22 -8.87 -0.66
CA LEU A 17 10.18 -8.15 -1.41
C LEU A 17 9.75 -8.97 -2.63
N PRO A 18 8.43 -9.01 -2.95
CA PRO A 18 7.91 -9.53 -4.21
C PRO A 18 8.76 -9.02 -5.38
N ARG A 19 9.53 -9.89 -6.05
CA ARG A 19 10.16 -9.47 -7.30
C ARG A 19 9.04 -9.08 -8.27
N PRO A 20 9.15 -7.92 -8.95
CA PRO A 20 8.18 -7.55 -9.97
C PRO A 20 8.03 -8.70 -10.96
N ASN A 21 6.79 -9.16 -11.15
CA ASN A 21 6.47 -10.09 -12.21
C ASN A 21 5.27 -9.55 -12.98
N ARG A 22 5.15 -10.00 -14.24
CA ARG A 22 4.14 -9.50 -15.17
C ARG A 22 2.72 -9.54 -14.60
N HIS A 23 2.40 -10.54 -13.79
CA HIS A 23 1.08 -10.68 -13.18
C HIS A 23 0.81 -9.66 -12.07
N LEU A 24 1.75 -9.49 -11.12
CA LEU A 24 1.65 -8.47 -10.08
C LEU A 24 1.53 -7.07 -10.70
N THR A 25 2.33 -6.80 -11.73
CA THR A 25 2.26 -5.54 -12.47
C THR A 25 0.88 -5.32 -13.11
N ALA A 26 0.29 -6.35 -13.72
CA ALA A 26 -1.05 -6.25 -14.33
C ALA A 26 -2.13 -5.97 -13.28
N LEU A 27 -2.11 -6.69 -12.15
CA LEU A 27 -3.05 -6.46 -11.05
C LEU A 27 -2.94 -5.02 -10.49
N ALA A 28 -1.71 -4.53 -10.33
CA ALA A 28 -1.48 -3.15 -9.91
C ALA A 28 -1.97 -2.12 -10.95
N GLN A 29 -1.83 -2.41 -12.25
CA GLN A 29 -2.31 -1.53 -13.32
C GLN A 29 -3.84 -1.44 -13.31
N ASP A 30 -4.53 -2.55 -13.07
CA ASP A 30 -5.98 -2.56 -12.92
C ASP A 30 -6.44 -1.77 -11.70
N VAL A 31 -5.77 -1.94 -10.56
CA VAL A 31 -6.03 -1.14 -9.35
C VAL A 31 -5.85 0.35 -9.61
N ALA A 32 -4.72 0.77 -10.20
CA ALA A 32 -4.49 2.19 -10.49
C ALA A 32 -5.56 2.75 -11.45
N ARG A 33 -5.90 2.02 -12.52
CA ARG A 33 -6.93 2.43 -13.48
C ARG A 33 -8.31 2.58 -12.82
N LEU A 34 -8.71 1.64 -11.98
CA LEU A 34 -10.01 1.64 -11.30
C LEU A 34 -10.09 2.67 -10.16
N ALA A 35 -8.95 3.08 -9.61
CA ALA A 35 -8.91 4.14 -8.60
C ALA A 35 -9.15 5.54 -9.18
N GLN A 36 -8.91 5.77 -10.48
CA GLN A 36 -9.07 7.10 -11.10
C GLN A 36 -10.45 7.74 -10.92
N PRO A 37 -11.60 7.06 -11.15
CA PRO A 37 -12.91 7.66 -10.89
C PRO A 37 -13.15 7.96 -9.40
N LEU A 38 -12.50 7.24 -8.50
CA LEU A 38 -12.62 7.40 -7.04
C LEU A 38 -11.67 8.47 -6.46
N LEU A 39 -10.78 9.03 -7.27
CA LEU A 39 -9.79 10.04 -6.91
C LEU A 39 -9.96 11.28 -7.80
N PRO A 40 -10.87 12.20 -7.44
CA PRO A 40 -11.15 13.39 -8.25
C PRO A 40 -9.88 14.20 -8.51
N ALA A 41 -9.72 14.67 -9.74
CA ALA A 41 -8.57 15.50 -10.13
C ALA A 41 -8.45 16.74 -9.25
N GLY A 42 -7.23 17.02 -8.76
CA GLY A 42 -6.96 18.14 -7.85
C GLY A 42 -7.46 17.93 -6.42
N SER A 43 -7.99 16.76 -6.07
CA SER A 43 -8.26 16.41 -4.68
C SER A 43 -6.96 16.09 -3.94
N ASP A 44 -6.94 16.33 -2.64
CA ASP A 44 -5.83 15.97 -1.75
C ASP A 44 -6.02 14.56 -1.17
N LEU A 45 -6.70 13.68 -1.91
CA LEU A 45 -7.10 12.36 -1.45
C LEU A 45 -6.11 11.28 -1.87
N ILE A 46 -5.84 10.37 -0.94
CA ILE A 46 -5.04 9.17 -1.16
C ILE A 46 -5.95 7.98 -0.88
N LEU A 47 -5.98 7.01 -1.80
CA LEU A 47 -6.73 5.77 -1.62
C LEU A 47 -5.79 4.68 -1.09
N GLY A 48 -6.20 4.06 0.02
CA GLY A 48 -5.64 2.84 0.56
C GLY A 48 -6.59 1.68 0.35
N LEU A 49 -6.01 0.51 0.12
CA LEU A 49 -6.71 -0.75 -0.01
C LEU A 49 -6.10 -1.69 1.02
N GLU A 50 -6.91 -2.34 1.84
CA GLU A 50 -6.43 -3.25 2.88
C GLU A 50 -7.28 -4.50 2.94
N ALA A 51 -6.63 -5.65 3.02
CA ALA A 51 -7.20 -6.95 3.30
C ALA A 51 -6.93 -7.28 4.76
N THR A 52 -7.94 -7.87 5.40
CA THR A 52 -7.94 -8.24 6.82
C THR A 52 -8.01 -9.76 6.98
N THR A 53 -7.64 -10.28 8.15
CA THR A 53 -7.68 -11.73 8.45
C THR A 53 -9.06 -12.35 8.33
N ASP A 54 -10.12 -11.58 8.55
CA ASP A 54 -11.52 -12.02 8.40
C ASP A 54 -12.01 -11.98 6.95
N GLY A 55 -11.11 -11.68 6.00
CA GLY A 55 -11.37 -11.70 4.57
C GLY A 55 -12.06 -10.44 4.04
N GLN A 56 -12.20 -9.39 4.86
CA GLN A 56 -12.76 -8.13 4.38
C GLN A 56 -11.74 -7.33 3.59
N ILE A 57 -12.26 -6.59 2.60
CA ILE A 57 -11.53 -5.53 1.90
C ILE A 57 -12.01 -4.17 2.41
N HIS A 58 -11.05 -3.35 2.83
CA HIS A 58 -11.23 -1.97 3.22
C HIS A 58 -10.74 -1.04 2.11
N LEU A 59 -11.61 -0.14 1.67
CA LEU A 59 -11.24 1.04 0.89
C LEU A 59 -11.11 2.22 1.87
N LEU A 60 -9.94 2.83 1.94
CA LEU A 60 -9.57 3.86 2.92
C LEU A 60 -9.24 5.15 2.19
N TRP A 61 -9.86 6.27 2.54
CA TRP A 61 -9.46 7.58 2.00
C TRP A 61 -8.77 8.38 3.08
N TRP A 62 -7.53 8.81 2.79
CA TRP A 62 -6.88 9.85 3.57
C TRP A 62 -6.94 11.17 2.86
N ARG A 63 -6.89 12.21 3.67
CA ARG A 63 -6.59 13.55 3.22
C ARG A 63 -5.12 13.87 3.50
N GLN A 64 -4.39 14.19 2.45
CA GLN A 64 -2.97 14.50 2.46
C GLN A 64 -2.64 15.66 3.41
N ARG A 65 -3.41 16.76 3.35
CA ARG A 65 -3.06 18.02 4.03
C ARG A 65 -2.94 17.91 5.55
N ASP A 66 -3.70 16.98 6.16
CA ASP A 66 -3.85 16.84 7.61
C ASP A 66 -3.64 15.39 8.07
N PHE A 67 -3.15 14.52 7.17
CA PHE A 67 -2.87 13.10 7.41
C PHE A 67 -4.05 12.31 7.99
N LYS A 68 -5.28 12.79 7.78
CA LYS A 68 -6.46 12.22 8.43
C LYS A 68 -7.16 11.23 7.52
N ARG A 69 -7.54 10.06 8.06
CA ARG A 69 -8.50 9.16 7.42
C ARG A 69 -9.89 9.79 7.46
N ILE A 70 -10.49 10.03 6.30
CA ILE A 70 -11.77 10.72 6.17
C ILE A 70 -12.93 9.80 5.84
N ALA A 71 -12.68 8.62 5.26
CA ALA A 71 -13.70 7.63 4.94
C ALA A 71 -13.14 6.21 4.95
N THR A 72 -14.02 5.24 5.19
CA THR A 72 -13.74 3.81 5.06
C THR A 72 -14.99 3.09 4.58
N ILE A 73 -14.83 2.24 3.58
CA ILE A 73 -15.85 1.29 3.12
C ILE A 73 -15.27 -0.11 3.31
N SER A 74 -16.01 -0.99 3.97
CA SER A 74 -15.58 -2.35 4.27
C SER A 74 -16.62 -3.34 3.75
N ALA A 75 -16.17 -4.42 3.12
CA ALA A 75 -17.05 -5.50 2.68
C ALA A 75 -16.30 -6.84 2.65
N THR A 76 -17.01 -7.93 2.96
CA THR A 76 -16.56 -9.28 2.58
C THR A 76 -16.82 -9.52 1.09
N PRO A 77 -16.17 -10.51 0.44
CA PRO A 77 -16.37 -10.78 -0.98
C PRO A 77 -17.84 -11.00 -1.38
N GLU A 78 -18.64 -11.62 -0.51
CA GLU A 78 -20.07 -11.87 -0.74
C GLU A 78 -20.92 -10.60 -0.64
N ALA A 79 -20.39 -9.56 0.00
CA ALA A 79 -21.04 -8.29 0.27
C ALA A 79 -20.44 -7.13 -0.55
N PHE A 80 -19.60 -7.43 -1.54
CA PHE A 80 -19.07 -6.41 -2.44
C PHE A 80 -20.21 -5.67 -3.16
N CYS A 81 -19.96 -4.40 -3.45
CA CYS A 81 -20.83 -3.63 -4.32
C CYS A 81 -20.91 -4.30 -5.71
N PRO A 82 -21.99 -4.06 -6.47
CA PRO A 82 -22.09 -4.57 -7.84
C PRO A 82 -20.85 -4.25 -8.67
N ALA A 83 -20.37 -5.20 -9.46
CA ALA A 83 -19.12 -5.06 -10.22
C ALA A 83 -19.16 -3.96 -11.30
N ASP A 84 -20.35 -3.46 -11.66
CA ASP A 84 -20.55 -2.32 -12.55
C ASP A 84 -20.45 -0.95 -11.84
N SER A 85 -20.35 -0.94 -10.51
CA SER A 85 -19.99 0.25 -9.72
C SER A 85 -18.48 0.40 -9.61
N ASP A 86 -18.02 1.65 -9.49
CA ASP A 86 -16.60 1.96 -9.30
C ASP A 86 -16.05 1.31 -8.00
N GLU A 87 -16.82 1.34 -6.92
CA GLU A 87 -16.45 0.72 -5.64
C GLU A 87 -16.39 -0.81 -5.73
N GLY A 88 -17.36 -1.45 -6.39
CA GLY A 88 -17.40 -2.91 -6.55
C GLY A 88 -16.23 -3.41 -7.39
N ALA A 89 -15.97 -2.76 -8.54
CA ALA A 89 -14.82 -3.07 -9.37
C ALA A 89 -13.49 -2.87 -8.61
N MET A 90 -13.40 -1.81 -7.80
CA MET A 90 -12.23 -1.55 -6.95
C MET A 90 -12.05 -2.62 -5.87
N GLN A 91 -13.13 -3.08 -5.22
CA GLN A 91 -13.09 -4.16 -4.22
C GLN A 91 -12.58 -5.48 -4.81
N GLU A 92 -13.07 -5.87 -5.99
CA GLU A 92 -12.62 -7.08 -6.69
C GLU A 92 -11.14 -6.99 -7.08
N ALA A 93 -10.71 -5.86 -7.67
CA ALA A 93 -9.32 -5.66 -8.07
C ALA A 93 -8.38 -5.60 -6.86
N ALA A 94 -8.81 -4.95 -5.77
CA ALA A 94 -8.07 -4.92 -4.51
C ALA A 94 -7.92 -6.33 -3.93
N ALA A 95 -8.99 -7.13 -3.88
CA ALA A 95 -8.94 -8.50 -3.39
C ALA A 95 -7.93 -9.34 -4.18
N ALA A 96 -7.99 -9.28 -5.52
CA ALA A 96 -7.08 -10.04 -6.38
C ALA A 96 -5.61 -9.61 -6.20
N LEU A 97 -5.34 -8.31 -6.13
CA LEU A 97 -3.99 -7.79 -5.90
C LEU A 97 -3.45 -8.22 -4.53
N LEU A 98 -4.25 -8.04 -3.47
CA LEU A 98 -3.83 -8.27 -2.10
C LEU A 98 -3.67 -9.76 -1.79
N ASP A 99 -4.53 -10.63 -2.33
CA ASP A 99 -4.36 -12.09 -2.24
C ASP A 99 -3.07 -12.54 -2.93
N TYR A 100 -2.84 -12.05 -4.15
CA TYR A 100 -1.60 -12.35 -4.87
C TYR A 100 -0.35 -11.85 -4.14
N LEU A 101 -0.46 -10.66 -3.54
CA LEU A 101 0.61 -10.05 -2.77
C LEU A 101 0.88 -10.85 -1.49
N ALA A 102 -0.16 -11.23 -0.73
CA ALA A 102 -0.08 -12.02 0.49
C ALA A 102 0.60 -13.38 0.26
N GLY A 103 0.27 -14.06 -0.85
CA GLY A 103 0.89 -15.33 -1.23
C GLY A 103 2.40 -15.27 -1.48
N ARG A 104 2.99 -14.07 -1.51
CA ARG A 104 4.44 -13.84 -1.64
C ARG A 104 5.15 -13.54 -0.33
N TRP A 105 4.42 -13.37 0.77
CA TRP A 105 5.02 -13.27 2.09
C TRP A 105 5.37 -14.68 2.60
N PRO A 106 6.58 -14.88 3.16
CA PRO A 106 6.90 -16.13 3.83
C PRO A 106 5.93 -16.47 4.98
N SER A 107 5.48 -15.43 5.68
CA SER A 107 4.40 -15.48 6.68
C SER A 107 3.54 -14.24 6.47
N PRO A 108 2.34 -14.37 5.87
CA PRO A 108 1.47 -13.23 5.62
C PRO A 108 1.11 -12.48 6.91
N PRO A 109 1.07 -11.14 6.89
CA PRO A 109 0.63 -10.35 8.04
C PRO A 109 -0.89 -10.45 8.24
N GLU A 110 -1.36 -10.12 9.45
CA GLU A 110 -2.79 -10.11 9.79
C GLU A 110 -3.61 -9.12 8.95
N ALA A 111 -3.00 -7.99 8.60
CA ALA A 111 -3.56 -7.04 7.65
C ALA A 111 -2.48 -6.64 6.64
N LEU A 112 -2.89 -6.56 5.38
CA LEU A 112 -2.04 -6.25 4.25
C LEU A 112 -2.73 -5.25 3.35
N GLY A 113 -2.04 -4.20 2.96
CA GLY A 113 -2.60 -3.19 2.09
C GLY A 113 -1.61 -2.47 1.21
N VAL A 114 -2.18 -1.74 0.25
CA VAL A 114 -1.48 -0.88 -0.69
C VAL A 114 -2.08 0.52 -0.69
N VAL A 115 -1.36 1.48 -1.27
CA VAL A 115 -1.86 2.82 -1.57
C VAL A 115 -1.74 3.10 -3.06
N THR A 116 -2.65 3.94 -3.57
CA THR A 116 -2.68 4.37 -4.96
C THR A 116 -3.16 5.82 -5.08
N ASP A 117 -2.65 6.51 -6.09
CA ASP A 117 -3.10 7.82 -6.57
C ASP A 117 -3.82 7.75 -7.94
N GLY A 118 -4.11 6.53 -8.42
CA GLY A 118 -4.68 6.31 -9.75
C GLY A 118 -3.65 6.24 -10.89
N THR A 119 -2.36 6.44 -10.59
CA THR A 119 -1.24 6.31 -11.53
C THR A 119 -0.29 5.18 -11.14
N GLY A 120 -0.05 5.01 -9.84
CA GLY A 120 0.84 3.99 -9.28
C GLY A 120 0.22 3.21 -8.13
N VAL A 121 0.98 2.24 -7.62
CA VAL A 121 0.58 1.37 -6.50
C VAL A 121 1.80 1.01 -5.69
N ALA A 122 1.72 1.21 -4.38
CA ALA A 122 2.81 0.94 -3.45
C ALA A 122 2.32 0.27 -2.16
N PHE A 123 3.21 -0.40 -1.45
CA PHE A 123 2.91 -1.02 -0.15
C PHE A 123 4.06 -0.81 0.83
N ALA A 124 3.81 -1.05 2.12
CA ALA A 124 4.80 -0.89 3.19
C ALA A 124 5.15 -2.25 3.80
N PRO A 125 6.32 -2.84 3.50
CA PRO A 125 6.69 -4.16 4.03
C PRO A 125 6.75 -4.21 5.56
N ASP A 126 7.30 -3.16 6.17
CA ASP A 126 7.50 -3.08 7.64
C ASP A 126 6.22 -2.66 8.39
N HIS A 127 5.27 -2.07 7.68
CA HIS A 127 3.98 -1.60 8.20
C HIS A 127 2.86 -1.96 7.23
N PRO A 128 2.51 -3.25 7.08
CA PRO A 128 1.67 -3.72 5.99
C PRO A 128 0.21 -3.29 6.07
N ALA A 129 -0.26 -2.74 7.19
CA ALA A 129 -1.65 -2.37 7.42
C ALA A 129 -1.85 -0.83 7.31
N PRO A 130 -2.38 -0.30 6.19
CA PRO A 130 -2.61 1.13 6.04
C PRO A 130 -3.60 1.71 7.05
N SER A 131 -4.53 0.91 7.58
CA SER A 131 -5.50 1.37 8.59
C SER A 131 -4.88 1.67 9.96
N ALA A 132 -3.62 1.26 10.18
CA ALA A 132 -2.91 1.46 11.44
C ALA A 132 -2.76 2.94 11.81
N ALA A 133 -2.83 3.25 13.11
CA ALA A 133 -2.69 4.61 13.59
C ALA A 133 -1.32 5.21 13.21
N GLY A 134 -1.35 6.45 12.70
CA GLY A 134 -0.15 7.18 12.28
C GLY A 134 0.55 6.63 11.03
N TRP A 135 -0.03 5.65 10.32
CA TRP A 135 0.60 5.01 9.16
C TRP A 135 1.03 6.01 8.10
N LEU A 136 0.10 6.87 7.64
CA LEU A 136 0.38 7.84 6.59
C LEU A 136 1.46 8.85 7.00
N LEU A 137 1.45 9.29 8.27
CA LEU A 137 2.42 10.25 8.80
C LEU A 137 3.84 9.65 8.81
N ARG A 138 4.01 8.38 9.22
CA ARG A 138 5.32 7.71 9.20
C ARG A 138 5.93 7.67 7.80
N HIS A 139 5.14 7.37 6.78
CA HIS A 139 5.62 7.34 5.40
C HIS A 139 5.89 8.73 4.84
N ALA A 140 5.00 9.69 5.10
CA ALA A 140 5.18 11.07 4.67
C ALA A 140 6.39 11.78 5.29
N THR A 141 6.80 11.37 6.49
CA THR A 141 7.97 11.91 7.20
C THR A 141 9.27 11.15 6.92
N GLY A 142 9.21 10.07 6.14
CA GLY A 142 10.37 9.23 5.83
C GLY A 142 10.81 8.31 6.98
N GLU A 143 10.03 8.20 8.06
CA GLU A 143 10.27 7.20 9.13
C GLU A 143 10.11 5.77 8.62
N SER A 144 9.38 5.58 7.51
CA SER A 144 9.20 4.28 6.87
C SER A 144 9.08 4.42 5.36
N THR A 145 9.61 3.45 4.61
CA THR A 145 9.62 3.50 3.13
C THR A 145 8.48 2.69 2.52
N LEU A 146 8.08 3.10 1.32
CA LEU A 146 7.17 2.32 0.48
C LEU A 146 7.97 1.53 -0.55
N ALA A 147 7.54 0.30 -0.79
CA ALA A 147 7.94 -0.49 -1.94
C ALA A 147 6.94 -0.26 -3.08
N MET A 148 7.42 0.29 -4.19
CA MET A 148 6.61 0.55 -5.38
C MET A 148 6.40 -0.74 -6.18
N ILE A 149 5.14 -1.06 -6.50
CA ILE A 149 4.78 -2.05 -7.52
C ILE A 149 4.66 -1.36 -8.87
N LEU A 150 4.03 -0.19 -8.87
CA LEU A 150 3.99 0.80 -9.95
C LEU A 150 4.35 2.16 -9.36
N ASP A 151 5.15 2.94 -10.08
CA ASP A 151 5.59 4.25 -9.62
C ASP A 151 4.39 5.19 -9.44
N LEU A 152 4.28 5.78 -8.26
CA LEU A 152 3.33 6.85 -7.96
C LEU A 152 3.76 8.15 -8.66
N ASP A 153 2.79 8.98 -9.04
CA ASP A 153 3.08 10.29 -9.63
C ASP A 153 3.61 11.23 -8.53
N PRO A 154 4.83 11.78 -8.68
CA PRO A 154 5.42 12.66 -7.68
C PRO A 154 4.65 13.97 -7.47
N ILE A 155 3.73 14.32 -8.36
CA ILE A 155 2.91 15.54 -8.32
C ILE A 155 1.49 15.26 -7.80
N ALA A 156 1.02 14.01 -7.87
CA ALA A 156 -0.32 13.63 -7.39
C ALA A 156 -0.39 13.62 -5.85
N SER A 157 -1.56 13.26 -5.29
CA SER A 157 -1.77 13.24 -3.83
C SER A 157 -0.78 12.35 -3.08
N CYS A 158 -0.31 11.27 -3.70
CA CYS A 158 0.73 10.41 -3.14
C CYS A 158 2.15 10.97 -3.27
N GLY A 159 2.35 12.11 -3.93
CA GLY A 159 3.65 12.72 -4.16
C GLY A 159 4.46 12.92 -2.89
N LEU A 160 3.80 13.24 -1.76
CA LEU A 160 4.49 13.36 -0.47
C LEU A 160 5.10 12.04 0.04
N LEU A 161 4.52 10.89 -0.33
CA LEU A 161 4.98 9.56 0.09
C LEU A 161 6.17 9.08 -0.75
N THR A 162 6.39 9.71 -1.89
CA THR A 162 7.54 9.48 -2.77
C THR A 162 8.74 10.36 -2.43
N GLY A 163 8.57 11.26 -1.44
CA GLY A 163 9.49 12.32 -1.01
C GLY A 163 10.91 12.22 -1.55
N ALA A 164 11.23 13.16 -2.45
CA ALA A 164 12.51 13.45 -3.11
C ALA A 164 13.58 12.36 -2.95
N LYS A 165 13.95 11.70 -4.07
CA LYS A 165 15.29 11.13 -4.26
C LYS A 165 16.31 12.12 -3.67
N SER A 166 16.76 11.87 -2.44
CA SER A 166 17.88 12.61 -1.86
C SER A 166 19.00 12.48 -2.87
N GLY A 167 19.47 13.61 -3.37
CA GLY A 167 20.40 13.66 -4.48
C GLY A 167 21.57 12.73 -4.26
N ARG A 168 21.68 11.68 -5.07
CA ARG A 168 22.97 11.10 -5.38
C ARG A 168 23.56 11.97 -6.49
N THR A 169 24.12 13.10 -6.07
CA THR A 169 25.24 13.71 -6.78
C THR A 169 26.35 12.65 -6.77
N PHE A 170 26.53 11.97 -7.89
CA PHE A 170 27.77 11.25 -8.11
C PHE A 170 28.77 12.24 -8.68
N HIS A 171 29.77 12.55 -7.84
CA HIS A 171 31.03 13.13 -8.24
C HIS A 171 31.74 12.24 -9.26
#